data_AF-A0A2N9NPV1-F1
#
_entry.id   AF-A0A2N9NPV1-F1
#
_cell.length_a   1.000
_cell.length_b   1.000
_cell.length_c   1.000
_cell.angle_alpha   90.00
_cell.angle_beta   90.00
_cell.angle_gamma   90.00
#
_symmetry.space_group_name_H-M   'P 1'
#
loop_
_entity.id
_entity.type
_entity.pdbx_description
1 polymer ?
#
loop_
_entity_poly.entity_id
_entity_poly.type
_entity_poly.pdbx_seq_one_letter_code
_entity_poly.pdbx_strand_id
1 'polypeptide(L)'
;MELVVNAVADERGTQEIKGRIRQFVAQTLLFNEQDYPFENADSFLQKGVIDSLGVVELVTFVSQEFGVQVNPSEVTPENFDSVDQLAGYIHRKLAQERGGNCAGS
;
A
#
# COMPACT_ATOMS: atom_id res chain seq x y z
N MET A 1 -2.68 -23.23 0.25
CA MET A 1 -1.82 -22.07 0.54
C MET A 1 -2.74 -21.02 1.13
N GLU A 2 -2.89 -21.06 2.44
CA GLU A 2 -3.95 -20.34 3.14
C GLU A 2 -3.28 -19.64 4.32
N LEU A 3 -3.02 -18.35 4.17
CA LEU A 3 -2.55 -17.54 5.28
C LEU A 3 -3.22 -16.16 5.23
N VAL A 4 -4.19 -16.07 6.15
CA VAL A 4 -4.51 -14.93 7.02
C VAL A 4 -4.74 -13.56 6.36
N VAL A 5 -6.02 -13.18 6.29
CA VAL A 5 -6.45 -11.77 6.18
C VAL A 5 -7.40 -11.46 7.32
N ASN A 6 -6.91 -11.46 8.56
CA ASN A 6 -7.74 -11.05 9.70
C ASN A 6 -6.90 -10.52 10.87
N ALA A 7 -6.32 -9.33 10.72
CA ALA A 7 -5.78 -8.54 11.83
C ALA A 7 -5.52 -7.07 11.44
N VAL A 8 -6.54 -6.32 11.03
CA VAL A 8 -6.37 -4.90 10.61
C VAL A 8 -6.69 -3.93 11.76
N ALA A 9 -6.06 -4.11 12.93
CA ALA A 9 -6.22 -3.18 14.06
C ALA A 9 -5.03 -3.13 15.06
N ASP A 10 -3.83 -3.61 14.70
CA ASP A 10 -2.66 -3.69 15.60
C ASP A 10 -1.35 -3.39 14.84
N GLU A 11 -0.23 -3.15 15.54
CA GLU A 11 1.12 -2.90 14.97
C GLU A 11 1.55 -3.97 13.94
N ARG A 12 1.02 -5.19 14.09
CA ARG A 12 1.19 -6.29 13.12
C ARG A 12 0.54 -6.02 11.77
N GLY A 13 -0.59 -5.32 11.74
CA GLY A 13 -1.33 -4.99 10.53
C GLY A 13 -0.54 -4.06 9.61
N THR A 14 0.18 -3.09 10.17
CA THR A 14 1.07 -2.22 9.38
C THR A 14 2.21 -3.00 8.74
N GLN A 15 2.81 -3.97 9.45
CA GLN A 15 3.87 -4.80 8.88
C GLN A 15 3.35 -5.74 7.78
N GLU A 16 2.14 -6.26 7.92
CA GLU A 16 1.49 -7.06 6.87
C GLU A 16 1.21 -6.22 5.62
N ILE A 17 0.69 -4.99 5.78
CA ILE A 17 0.50 -4.05 4.68
C ILE A 17 1.84 -3.78 3.97
N LYS A 18 2.90 -3.48 4.73
CA LYS A 18 4.25 -3.27 4.17
C LYS A 18 4.73 -4.49 3.39
N GLY A 19 4.57 -5.69 3.93
CA GLY A 19 4.96 -6.94 3.27
C GLY A 19 4.24 -7.15 1.93
N ARG A 20 2.93 -6.91 1.89
CA ARG A 20 2.11 -6.99 0.67
C ARG A 20 2.56 -5.98 -0.38
N ILE A 21 2.81 -4.74 0.00
CA ILE A 21 3.31 -3.69 -0.90
C ILE A 21 4.68 -4.09 -1.48
N ARG A 22 5.62 -4.51 -0.63
CA ARG A 22 6.96 -4.95 -1.10
C ARG A 22 6.87 -6.09 -2.09
N GLN A 23 6.05 -7.08 -1.79
CA GLN A 23 5.86 -8.24 -2.64
C GLN A 23 5.23 -7.85 -4.00
N PHE A 24 4.29 -6.91 -4.01
CA PHE A 24 3.70 -6.39 -5.24
C PHE A 24 4.72 -5.58 -6.06
N VAL A 25 5.44 -4.66 -5.42
CA VAL A 25 6.47 -3.85 -6.09
C VAL A 25 7.58 -4.74 -6.65
N ALA A 26 8.04 -5.75 -5.90
CA ALA A 26 9.06 -6.68 -6.36
C ALA A 26 8.61 -7.48 -7.59
N GLN A 27 7.43 -8.09 -7.55
CA GLN A 27 6.96 -8.96 -8.64
C GLN A 27 6.43 -8.19 -9.85
N THR A 28 5.68 -7.11 -9.63
CA THR A 28 4.98 -6.38 -10.69
C THR A 28 5.86 -5.29 -11.32
N LEU A 29 6.64 -4.56 -10.49
CA LEU A 29 7.39 -3.40 -10.97
C LEU A 29 8.86 -3.72 -11.22
N LEU A 30 9.50 -4.46 -10.32
CA LEU A 30 10.90 -4.88 -10.46
C LEU A 30 11.06 -6.18 -11.26
N PHE A 31 9.96 -6.89 -11.57
CA PHE A 31 9.96 -8.22 -12.20
C PHE A 31 10.95 -9.18 -11.52
N ASN A 32 11.09 -9.05 -10.21
CA ASN A 32 12.06 -9.76 -9.40
C ASN A 32 11.34 -10.79 -8.52
N GLU A 33 11.76 -12.05 -8.61
CA GLU A 33 11.16 -13.18 -7.90
C GLU A 33 11.74 -13.39 -6.50
N GLN A 34 12.78 -12.64 -6.12
CA GLN A 34 13.52 -12.85 -4.87
C GLN A 34 12.95 -12.00 -3.73
N ASP A 35 13.41 -10.76 -3.61
CA ASP A 35 13.03 -9.87 -2.52
C ASP A 35 13.11 -8.41 -2.95
N TYR A 36 12.47 -7.53 -2.18
CA TYR A 36 12.48 -6.09 -2.42
C TYR A 36 13.81 -5.51 -1.90
N PRO A 37 14.72 -5.05 -2.78
CA PRO A 37 16.10 -4.75 -2.37
C PRO A 37 16.26 -3.36 -1.73
N PHE A 38 15.17 -2.60 -1.56
CA PHE A 38 15.19 -1.24 -1.04
C PHE A 38 14.58 -1.16 0.37
N GLU A 39 14.88 -0.08 1.08
CA GLU A 39 14.31 0.13 2.40
C GLU A 39 12.85 0.59 2.32
N ASN A 40 12.08 0.41 3.39
CA ASN A 40 10.67 0.85 3.40
C ASN A 40 10.50 2.37 3.27
N ALA A 41 11.51 3.11 3.71
CA ALA A 41 11.55 4.56 3.65
C ALA A 41 12.23 5.08 2.37
N ASP A 42 12.69 4.19 1.48
CA ASP A 42 13.26 4.62 0.21
C ASP A 42 12.17 5.16 -0.72
N SER A 43 12.49 6.29 -1.36
CA SER A 43 11.69 6.91 -2.40
C SER A 43 11.69 6.05 -3.67
N PHE A 44 10.55 5.47 -3.99
CA PHE A 44 10.25 4.73 -5.20
C PHE A 44 10.58 5.52 -6.47
N LEU A 45 10.19 6.80 -6.53
CA LEU A 45 10.42 7.66 -7.69
C LEU A 45 11.91 8.03 -7.81
N GLN A 46 12.58 8.39 -6.70
CA GLN A 46 14.00 8.73 -6.74
C GLN A 46 14.88 7.54 -7.10
N LYS A 47 14.56 6.36 -6.57
CA LYS A 47 15.29 5.12 -6.87
C LYS A 47 14.93 4.56 -8.25
N GLY A 48 13.96 5.13 -8.95
CA GLY A 48 13.49 4.65 -10.26
C GLY A 48 12.85 3.27 -10.18
N VAL A 49 12.27 2.93 -9.03
CA VAL A 49 11.57 1.65 -8.79
C VAL A 49 10.19 1.67 -9.43
N ILE A 50 9.57 2.84 -9.47
CA ILE A 50 8.21 3.04 -9.94
C ILE A 50 8.20 4.21 -10.91
N ASP A 51 7.59 4.01 -12.08
CA ASP A 51 7.28 5.06 -13.04
C ASP A 51 5.86 5.64 -12.83
N SER A 52 5.50 6.67 -13.58
CA SER A 52 4.14 7.24 -13.56
C SER A 52 3.02 6.20 -13.79
N LEU A 53 3.31 5.12 -14.52
CA LEU A 53 2.37 4.00 -14.71
C LEU A 53 2.30 3.07 -13.49
N GLY A 54 3.44 2.80 -12.84
CA GLY A 54 3.49 1.92 -11.69
C GLY A 54 2.72 2.48 -10.49
N VAL A 55 2.60 3.81 -10.37
CA VAL A 55 1.74 4.45 -9.36
C VAL A 55 0.27 4.08 -9.56
N VAL A 56 -0.22 4.05 -10.81
CA VAL A 56 -1.62 3.68 -11.11
C VAL A 56 -1.89 2.22 -10.75
N GLU A 57 -0.93 1.33 -11.03
CA GLU A 57 -1.01 -0.08 -10.61
C GLU A 57 -1.01 -0.22 -9.09
N LEU A 58 -0.17 0.55 -8.39
CA LEU A 58 -0.14 0.59 -6.93
C LEU A 58 -1.48 1.02 -6.35
N VAL A 59 -2.08 2.09 -6.89
CA VAL A 59 -3.39 2.59 -6.47
C VAL A 59 -4.47 1.52 -6.66
N THR A 60 -4.43 0.82 -7.80
CA THR A 60 -5.37 -0.25 -8.13
C THR A 60 -5.19 -1.42 -7.16
N PHE A 61 -3.96 -1.87 -6.95
CA PHE A 61 -3.62 -2.92 -5.99
C PHE A 61 -4.12 -2.59 -4.59
N VAL A 62 -3.86 -1.38 -4.11
CA VAL A 62 -4.28 -0.95 -2.77
C VAL A 62 -5.79 -0.96 -2.63
N SER A 63 -6.50 -0.45 -3.64
CA SER A 63 -7.96 -0.45 -3.66
C SER A 63 -8.54 -1.86 -3.68
N GLN A 64 -7.96 -2.79 -4.46
CA GLN A 64 -8.46 -4.16 -4.57
C GLN A 64 -8.09 -5.04 -3.36
N GLU A 65 -6.86 -4.98 -2.89
CA GLU A 65 -6.37 -5.84 -1.80
C GLU A 65 -6.93 -5.43 -0.43
N PHE A 66 -7.01 -4.12 -0.18
CA PHE A 66 -7.44 -3.61 1.13
C PHE A 66 -8.88 -3.08 1.12
N GLY A 67 -9.52 -2.98 -0.04
CA GLY A 67 -10.88 -2.47 -0.16
C GLY A 67 -11.01 -0.98 0.19
N VAL A 68 -9.93 -0.21 0.05
CA VAL A 68 -9.92 1.22 0.39
C VAL A 68 -10.11 2.11 -0.83
N GLN A 69 -10.92 3.16 -0.71
CA GLN A 69 -11.09 4.10 -1.81
C GLN A 69 -9.99 5.16 -1.82
N VAL A 70 -9.16 5.13 -2.86
CA VAL A 70 -8.07 6.08 -3.10
C VAL A 70 -8.52 7.15 -4.08
N ASN A 71 -8.58 8.40 -3.64
CA ASN A 71 -8.89 9.50 -4.55
C ASN A 71 -7.64 9.92 -5.33
N PRO A 72 -7.79 10.39 -6.59
CA PRO A 72 -6.67 10.89 -7.39
C PRO A 72 -5.87 12.00 -6.67
N SER A 73 -6.55 12.85 -5.90
CA SER A 73 -5.94 13.92 -5.12
C SER A 73 -5.08 13.43 -3.95
N GLU A 74 -5.26 12.18 -3.51
CA GLU A 74 -4.48 11.55 -2.43
C GLU A 74 -3.24 10.83 -2.98
N VAL A 75 -3.19 10.62 -4.30
CA VAL A 75 -2.06 10.02 -5.01
C VAL A 75 -0.95 11.06 -5.17
N THR A 76 -0.33 11.41 -4.05
CA THR A 76 0.81 12.32 -3.98
C THR A 76 2.08 11.55 -3.67
N PRO A 77 3.26 12.09 -4.04
CA PRO A 77 4.54 11.50 -3.63
C PRO A 77 4.58 11.29 -2.11
N GLU A 78 4.06 12.22 -1.32
CA GLU A 78 4.05 12.12 0.15
C GLU A 78 3.26 10.93 0.73
N ASN A 79 2.39 10.29 -0.07
CA ASN A 79 1.65 9.10 0.32
C ASN A 79 2.08 7.84 -0.47
N PHE A 80 2.56 8.00 -1.71
CA PHE A 80 2.82 6.91 -2.66
C PHE A 80 4.29 6.80 -3.09
N ASP A 81 5.20 7.58 -2.51
CA ASP A 81 6.62 7.53 -2.85
C ASP A 81 7.40 6.52 -2.02
N SER A 82 6.85 5.94 -0.93
CA SER A 82 7.55 4.91 -0.16
C SER A 82 6.61 3.87 0.44
N VAL A 83 7.13 2.69 0.76
CA VAL A 83 6.36 1.60 1.41
C VAL A 83 5.81 2.09 2.76
N ASP A 84 6.61 2.82 3.53
CA ASP A 84 6.22 3.33 4.85
C ASP A 84 5.06 4.34 4.75
N GLN A 85 5.16 5.27 3.81
CA GLN A 85 4.12 6.28 3.58
C GLN A 85 2.82 5.64 3.13
N LEU A 86 2.91 4.70 2.18
CA LEU A 86 1.75 4.01 1.65
C LEU A 86 1.09 3.13 2.71
N ALA A 87 1.88 2.37 3.48
CA ALA A 87 1.36 1.56 4.56
C ALA A 87 0.66 2.42 5.63
N GLY A 88 1.23 3.58 5.96
CA GLY A 88 0.60 4.55 6.86
C GLY A 88 -0.71 5.10 6.29
N TYR A 89 -0.76 5.42 5.00
CA TYR A 89 -1.96 5.88 4.32
C TYR A 89 -3.08 4.83 4.33
N ILE A 90 -2.77 3.59 3.95
CA ILE A 90 -3.70 2.46 3.95
C ILE A 90 -4.23 2.19 5.36
N HIS A 91 -3.35 2.18 6.35
CA HIS A 91 -3.74 1.97 7.73
C HIS A 91 -4.73 3.04 8.22
N ARG A 92 -4.49 4.32 7.90
CA ARG A 92 -5.43 5.42 8.20
C ARG A 92 -6.78 5.22 7.52
N LYS A 93 -6.78 4.86 6.23
CA LYS A 93 -8.02 4.59 5.48
C LYS A 93 -8.83 3.45 6.11
N LEU A 94 -8.17 2.33 6.44
CA LEU A 94 -8.82 1.18 7.06
C LEU A 94 -9.41 1.52 8.45
N ALA A 95 -8.77 2.41 9.19
CA ALA A 95 -9.32 2.92 10.44
C ALA A 95 -10.53 3.85 10.21
N GLN A 96 -10.51 4.69 9.18
CA GLN A 96 -11.61 5.57 8.81
C GLN A 96 -12.84 4.80 8.32
N GLU A 97 -12.66 3.80 7.46
CA GLU A 97 -13.77 2.96 6.95
C GLU A 97 -14.44 2.16 8.09
N ARG A 98 -13.69 1.72 9.11
CA ARG A 98 -14.25 1.07 10.30
C ARG A 98 -14.99 2.01 11.26
N GLY A 99 -14.65 3.29 11.27
CA GLY A 99 -15.29 4.30 12.14
C GLY A 99 -16.37 5.15 11.45
N GLY A 100 -16.41 5.17 10.12
CA GLY A 100 -17.19 6.11 9.31
C GLY A 100 -18.58 5.65 8.90
N ASN A 101 -18.90 4.35 8.96
CA ASN A 101 -20.18 3.85 8.45
C ASN A 101 -21.36 3.97 9.43
N CYS A 102 -21.35 4.98 10.32
CA CYS A 102 -22.47 5.32 11.21
C CYS A 102 -23.30 6.54 10.75
N ALA A 103 -23.00 7.15 9.60
CA ALA A 103 -23.78 8.28 9.08
C ALA A 103 -24.12 8.09 7.60
N GLY A 104 -25.20 7.36 7.33
CA GLY A 104 -25.76 7.17 6.00
C GLY A 104 -27.19 6.64 6.10
N SER A 105 -28.09 7.48 6.63
CA SER A 105 -29.55 7.40 6.46
C SER A 105 -29.97 8.28 5.29
#